data_AF-A0A3D4B573-F1
#
_entry.id   AF-A0A3D4B573-F1
#
_cell.length_a   1.000
_cell.length_b   1.000
_cell.length_c   1.000
_cell.angle_alpha   90.00
_cell.angle_beta   90.00
_cell.angle_gamma   90.00
#
_symmetry.space_group_name_H-M   'P 1'
#
loop_
_entity.id
_entity.type
_entity.pdbx_description
1 polymer ?
#
loop_
_entity_poly.entity_id
_entity_poly.type
_entity_poly.pdbx_seq_one_letter_code
_entity_poly.pdbx_strand_id
1 'polypeptide(L)'
;MTIESITLSIFELPGNTPRLILEEVPYGRRTRWQAARDGADTEEVHVLHVGTSDGIEGICTVGDARYTTMRPDDLDHLRILTIGEDPFDRERLNHKL
;
A
#
# COMPACT_ATOMS: atom_id res chain seq x y z
N MET A 1 -21.41 -16.83 -6.48
CA MET A 1 -20.52 -15.67 -6.58
C MET A 1 -19.09 -16.16 -6.43
N THR A 2 -18.24 -15.98 -7.44
CA THR A 2 -16.83 -16.41 -7.42
C THR A 2 -15.92 -15.26 -7.77
N ILE A 3 -14.68 -15.27 -7.26
CA ILE A 3 -13.65 -14.32 -7.67
C ILE A 3 -13.18 -14.66 -9.08
N GLU A 4 -13.20 -13.69 -10.00
CA GLU A 4 -12.81 -13.90 -11.40
C GLU A 4 -11.55 -13.15 -11.80
N SER A 5 -11.29 -12.01 -11.16
CA SER A 5 -10.15 -11.16 -11.51
C SER A 5 -9.53 -10.52 -10.28
N ILE A 6 -8.20 -10.39 -10.32
CA ILE A 6 -7.43 -9.62 -9.34
C ILE A 6 -6.44 -8.75 -10.10
N THR A 7 -6.61 -7.44 -10.00
CA THR A 7 -5.76 -6.45 -10.65
C THR A 7 -5.15 -5.50 -9.62
N LEU A 8 -4.01 -4.90 -9.99
CA LEU A 8 -3.24 -4.04 -9.13
C LEU A 8 -3.04 -2.71 -9.85
N SER A 9 -3.47 -1.62 -9.22
CA SER A 9 -3.26 -0.25 -9.67
C SER A 9 -2.19 0.39 -8.79
N ILE A 10 -1.25 1.12 -9.39
CA ILE A 10 -0.18 1.82 -8.67
C ILE A 10 -0.45 3.32 -8.78
N PHE A 11 -0.50 3.98 -7.63
CA PHE A 11 -0.69 5.42 -7.52
C PHE A 11 0.52 6.06 -6.85
N GLU A 12 1.01 7.15 -7.43
CA GLU A 12 1.99 8.01 -6.78
C GLU A 12 1.25 9.07 -5.98
N LEU A 13 1.38 9.03 -4.65
CA LEU A 13 0.76 10.00 -3.75
C LEU A 13 1.83 10.80 -3.00
N PRO A 14 1.52 12.03 -2.55
CA PRO A 14 2.39 12.73 -1.61
C PRO A 14 2.60 11.86 -0.38
N GLY A 15 3.86 11.56 -0.07
CA GLY A 15 4.24 10.72 1.05
C GLY A 15 3.74 11.31 2.36
N ASN A 16 3.19 10.45 3.22
CA ASN A 16 2.65 10.92 4.50
C ASN A 16 3.77 11.13 5.54
N THR A 17 4.94 10.52 5.33
CA THR A 17 6.11 10.66 6.20
C THR A 17 7.10 11.66 5.60
N PRO A 18 7.23 12.88 6.16
CA PRO A 18 8.21 13.83 5.64
C PRO A 18 9.63 13.36 5.96
N ARG A 19 10.53 13.43 4.98
CA ARG A 19 11.96 13.38 5.26
C ARG A 19 12.33 14.62 6.08
N LEU A 20 13.25 14.44 7.03
CA LEU A 20 13.70 15.51 7.91
C LEU A 20 15.19 15.74 7.69
N ILE A 21 15.55 17.00 7.48
CA ILE A 21 16.93 17.48 7.55
C ILE A 21 17.10 18.30 8.82
N LEU A 22 18.34 18.36 9.30
CA LEU A 22 18.71 19.22 10.42
C LEU A 22 19.34 20.49 9.89
N GLU A 23 18.78 21.63 10.27
CA GLU A 23 19.30 22.95 9.93
C GLU A 23 19.79 23.65 11.19
N GLU A 24 20.93 24.33 11.10
CA GLU A 24 21.38 25.22 12.16
C GLU A 24 20.59 26.54 12.09
N VAL A 25 19.84 26.83 13.15
CA VAL A 25 19.07 28.07 13.27
C VAL A 25 19.62 28.96 14.39
N PRO A 26 19.61 30.30 14.21
CA PRO A 26 20.02 31.23 15.26
C PRO A 26 19.15 31.11 16.50
N TYR A 27 19.78 31.06 17.67
CA TYR A 27 19.10 31.07 18.97
C TYR A 27 19.84 31.99 19.95
N GLY A 28 19.57 33.29 19.83
CA GLY A 28 20.26 34.32 20.61
C GLY A 28 21.75 34.36 20.29
N ARG A 29 22.61 34.00 21.26
CA ARG A 29 24.08 33.96 21.11
C ARG A 29 24.64 32.61 20.68
N ARG A 30 23.79 31.61 20.42
CA ARG A 30 24.19 30.25 20.03
C ARG A 30 23.43 29.81 18.77
N THR A 31 23.90 28.75 18.14
CA THR A 31 23.13 27.98 17.17
C THR A 31 22.44 26.81 17.85
N ARG A 32 21.30 26.39 17.32
CA ARG A 32 20.65 25.13 17.68
C ARG A 32 20.29 24.38 16.40
N TRP A 33 20.28 23.05 16.48
CA TRP A 33 19.77 22.22 15.39
C TRP A 33 18.25 22.14 15.49
N GLN A 34 17.57 22.39 14.38
CA GLN A 34 16.13 22.26 14.27
C GLN A 34 15.80 21.34 13.09
N ALA A 35 14.82 20.46 13.28
CA ALA A 35 14.30 19.63 12.19
C ALA A 35 13.52 20.52 11.21
N ALA A 36 13.90 20.46 9.94
CA ALA A 36 13.21 21.03 8.80
C ALA A 36 12.75 19.90 7.86
N ARG A 37 11.66 20.13 7.12
CA ARG A 37 11.16 19.15 6.13
C ARG A 37 12.04 19.18 4.89
N ASP A 38 12.53 18.01 4.49
CA ASP A 38 13.31 17.81 3.28
C ASP A 38 12.39 17.41 2.13
N GLY A 39 11.84 18.42 1.45
CA GLY A 39 11.02 18.25 0.26
C GLY A 39 9.68 17.52 0.47
N ALA A 40 8.95 17.34 -0.63
CA ALA A 40 7.83 16.42 -0.72
C ALA A 40 8.38 15.07 -1.20
N ASP A 41 8.33 14.05 -0.34
CA ASP A 41 8.54 12.67 -0.79
C ASP A 41 7.26 12.19 -1.48
N THR A 42 7.39 11.32 -2.47
CA THR A 42 6.25 10.63 -3.09
C THR A 42 6.32 9.17 -2.69
N GLU A 43 5.20 8.64 -2.21
CA GLU A 43 5.07 7.24 -1.84
C GLU A 43 4.21 6.52 -2.88
N GLU A 44 4.66 5.34 -3.30
CA GLU A 44 3.88 4.45 -4.14
C GLU A 44 2.82 3.74 -3.28
N VAL A 45 1.56 3.89 -3.66
CA VAL A 45 0.43 3.22 -3.04
C VAL A 45 -0.17 2.23 -4.03
N HIS A 46 -0.12 0.96 -3.65
CA HIS A 46 -0.68 -0.13 -4.41
C HIS A 46 -2.14 -0.35 -3.98
N VAL A 47 -3.05 -0.40 -4.95
CA VAL A 47 -4.47 -0.67 -4.74
C VAL A 47 -4.85 -1.95 -5.47
N LEU A 48 -5.35 -2.91 -4.72
CA LEU A 48 -5.83 -4.18 -5.23
C LEU A 48 -7.32 -4.09 -5.52
N HIS A 49 -7.69 -4.57 -6.70
CA HIS A 49 -9.07 -4.67 -7.17
C HIS A 49 -9.41 -6.15 -7.35
N VAL A 50 -10.52 -6.59 -6.77
CA VAL A 50 -11.00 -7.98 -6.81
C VAL A 50 -12.39 -7.99 -7.44
N GLY A 51 -12.47 -8.50 -8.67
CA GLY A 51 -13.72 -8.63 -9.41
C GLY A 51 -14.36 -10.01 -9.22
N THR A 52 -15.69 -10.05 -9.23
CA THR A 52 -16.47 -11.27 -9.06
C THR A 52 -17.41 -11.53 -10.23
N SER A 53 -17.89 -12.77 -10.34
CA SER A 53 -18.85 -13.24 -11.36
C SER A 53 -20.14 -12.42 -11.44
N ASP A 54 -20.49 -11.75 -10.35
CA ASP A 54 -21.75 -11.01 -10.23
C ASP A 54 -21.56 -9.53 -10.60
N GLY A 55 -20.38 -9.16 -11.12
CA GLY A 55 -20.02 -7.79 -11.48
C GLY A 55 -19.70 -6.90 -10.28
N ILE A 56 -19.54 -7.49 -9.09
CA ILE A 56 -19.18 -6.76 -7.86
C ILE A 56 -17.66 -6.68 -7.76
N GLU A 57 -17.16 -5.49 -7.41
CA GLU A 57 -15.74 -5.20 -7.21
C GLU A 57 -15.46 -4.87 -5.73
N GLY A 58 -14.48 -5.54 -5.14
CA GLY A 58 -13.88 -5.18 -3.87
C GLY A 58 -12.55 -4.48 -4.08
N ILE A 59 -12.28 -3.42 -3.33
CA ILE A 59 -11.05 -2.63 -3.43
C ILE A 59 -10.37 -2.58 -2.08
N CYS A 60 -9.05 -2.80 -2.04
CA CYS A 60 -8.26 -2.58 -0.83
C CYS A 60 -6.88 -1.99 -1.16
N THR A 61 -6.30 -1.27 -0.20
CA THR A 61 -4.90 -0.84 -0.28
C THR A 61 -3.99 -2.00 0.13
N VAL A 62 -2.93 -2.23 -0.63
CA VAL A 62 -1.87 -3.17 -0.24
C VAL A 62 -0.96 -2.45 0.76
N GLY A 63 -0.81 -3.04 1.95
CA GLY A 63 0.19 -2.62 2.91
C GLY A 63 -0.31 -2.12 4.26
N ASP A 64 0.58 -2.20 5.25
CA ASP A 64 0.55 -1.43 6.50
C ASP A 64 1.79 -0.51 6.51
N ALA A 65 1.93 0.41 7.47
CA ALA A 65 2.88 1.52 7.62
C ALA A 65 4.38 1.26 7.32
N ARG A 66 4.78 0.04 6.95
CA ARG A 66 6.16 -0.37 6.61
C ARG A 66 6.31 -1.02 5.23
N TYR A 67 5.22 -1.48 4.60
CA TYR A 67 5.26 -2.19 3.33
C TYR A 67 4.09 -1.74 2.45
N THR A 68 4.30 -0.74 1.59
CA THR A 68 3.24 -0.16 0.75
C THR A 68 3.13 -0.79 -0.64
N THR A 69 4.01 -1.73 -0.96
CA THR A 69 4.13 -2.31 -2.31
C THR A 69 3.97 -3.83 -2.28
N MET A 70 3.36 -4.35 -3.35
CA MET A 70 3.19 -5.78 -3.61
C MET A 70 4.18 -6.22 -4.68
N ARG A 71 4.93 -7.30 -4.44
CA ARG A 71 5.81 -7.87 -5.46
C ARG A 71 4.98 -8.61 -6.52
N PRO A 72 5.43 -8.64 -7.79
CA PRO A 72 4.72 -9.38 -8.84
C PRO A 72 4.48 -10.86 -8.49
N ASP A 73 5.48 -11.54 -7.94
CA ASP A 73 5.35 -12.96 -7.54
C ASP A 73 4.28 -13.17 -6.45
N ASP A 74 4.17 -12.24 -5.49
CA ASP A 74 3.16 -12.30 -4.43
C ASP A 74 1.74 -12.12 -5.02
N LEU A 75 1.59 -11.22 -6.00
CA LEU A 75 0.33 -10.99 -6.72
C LEU A 75 -0.08 -12.22 -7.55
N ASP A 76 0.87 -12.84 -8.25
CA ASP A 76 0.59 -14.04 -9.04
C ASP A 76 0.26 -15.24 -8.17
N HIS A 77 0.95 -15.40 -7.03
CA HIS A 77 0.60 -16.43 -6.06
C HIS A 77 -0.81 -16.21 -5.49
N LEU A 78 -1.15 -14.97 -5.13
CA LEU A 78 -2.50 -14.63 -4.68
C LEU A 78 -3.56 -15.04 -5.72
N ARG A 79 -3.34 -14.70 -6.99
CA ARG A 79 -4.25 -15.07 -8.10
C ARG A 79 -4.46 -16.57 -8.21
N ILE A 80 -3.38 -17.36 -8.14
CA ILE A 80 -3.44 -18.82 -8.23
C ILE A 80 -4.30 -19.41 -7.10
N LEU A 81 -4.23 -18.84 -5.90
CA LEU A 81 -4.90 -19.38 -4.72
C LEU A 81 -6.35 -18.93 -4.54
N THR A 82 -6.77 -17.83 -5.19
CA THR A 82 -8.04 -17.16 -4.89
C THR A 82 -8.99 -17.03 -6.07
N ILE A 83 -8.51 -17.05 -7.33
CA ILE A 83 -9.42 -17.04 -8.49
C ILE A 83 -10.24 -18.34 -8.50
N GLY A 84 -11.55 -18.21 -8.70
CA GLY A 84 -12.52 -19.30 -8.68
C GLY A 84 -13.09 -19.62 -7.29
N GLU A 85 -12.56 -19.02 -6.23
CA GLU A 85 -13.04 -19.24 -4.86
C GLU A 85 -14.25 -18.33 -4.52
N ASP A 86 -15.01 -18.71 -3.50
CA ASP A 86 -16.11 -17.92 -2.95
C ASP A 86 -15.54 -16.78 -2.07
N PRO A 87 -15.83 -15.49 -2.36
CA PRO A 87 -15.35 -14.37 -1.56
C PRO A 87 -15.87 -14.36 -0.10
N PHE A 88 -16.97 -15.07 0.20
CA PHE A 88 -17.50 -15.17 1.57
C PHE A 88 -16.76 -16.19 2.44
N ASP A 89 -15.93 -17.06 1.85
CA ASP A 89 -15.06 -18.02 2.56
C ASP A 89 -13.79 -17.34 3.16
N ARG A 90 -13.93 -16.13 3.70
CA ARG A 90 -12.82 -15.26 4.08
C ARG A 90 -11.80 -15.92 5.01
N GLU A 91 -12.25 -16.68 6.02
CA GLU A 91 -11.34 -17.34 6.96
C GLU A 91 -10.51 -18.43 6.29
N ARG A 92 -11.13 -19.23 5.41
CA ARG A 92 -10.42 -20.27 4.66
C ARG A 92 -9.41 -19.64 3.69
N LEU A 93 -9.80 -18.57 2.99
CA LEU A 93 -8.90 -17.84 2.09
C LEU A 93 -7.72 -17.25 2.85
N ASN A 94 -7.96 -16.65 4.02
CA ASN A 94 -6.89 -16.11 4.85
C ASN A 94 -5.95 -17.17 5.41
N HIS A 95 -6.40 -18.41 5.62
CA HIS A 95 -5.52 -19.52 6.03
C HIS A 95 -4.69 -20.11 4.88
N LYS A 96 -5.05 -19.85 3.61
CA LYS A 96 -4.29 -20.31 2.45
C LYS A 96 -3.11 -19.40 2.09
N LEU A 97 -3.21 -18.12 2.46
CA LEU A 97 -2.28 -17.03 2.13
C LEU A 97 -1.24 -16.85 3.25
#